data_AF-A0A8H5LHR8-F1
#
_entry.id   AF-A0A8H5LHR8-F1
#
_cell.length_a   1.000
_cell.length_b   1.000
_cell.length_c   1.000
_cell.angle_alpha   90.00
_cell.angle_beta   90.00
_cell.angle_gamma   90.00
#
_symmetry.space_group_name_H-M   'P 1'
#
loop_
_entity.id
_entity.type
_entity.pdbx_description
1 polymer ?
#
loop_
_entity_poly.entity_id
_entity_poly.type
_entity_poly.pdbx_seq_one_letter_code
_entity_poly.pdbx_strand_id
1 'polypeptide(L)'
;MRCHRNLIMARRIQSTSERNGSECGYPDTYMRVIYNASILSGHSLIHQSRGLWNKLIPRYPVGAKQIIVDPDYLSSFHRANVLLEDTPIKSLAEKSVKLKDGRIVPVDVVVFATGCSLEPEQLVIKGRKGKTIRQYFDEQGGPMVYLGCNFPGFPNLCYIIGTNAATGHASLLFDIEAQIQLAVQLARPIIQGKARSVGHESVTNDYNKWLQERIATSVWLACESCYYVDGTRNTKNIAMFPGPATLFWWLARKPRWEIGGEKEAEERWKSVKGAGLVGVLSVLVVWLAWAFY
;
A
#
# COMPACT_ATOMS: atom_id res chain seq x y z
N MET A 1 -11.05 -43.39 -12.97
CA MET A 1 -10.26 -42.46 -13.81
C MET A 1 -9.43 -41.58 -12.88
N ARG A 2 -8.10 -41.75 -12.86
CA ARG A 2 -7.18 -41.01 -11.99
C ARG A 2 -7.06 -39.57 -12.49
N CYS A 3 -7.57 -38.62 -11.72
CA CYS A 3 -7.53 -37.18 -12.00
C CYS A 3 -6.18 -36.62 -11.52
N HIS A 4 -5.15 -36.68 -12.36
CA HIS A 4 -3.91 -35.92 -12.13
C HIS A 4 -4.16 -34.47 -12.55
N ARG A 5 -4.54 -33.64 -11.58
CA ARG A 5 -4.92 -32.22 -11.74
C ARG A 5 -3.68 -31.34 -11.68
N ASN A 6 -3.21 -30.80 -12.80
CA ASN A 6 -2.18 -29.75 -12.78
C ASN A 6 -2.87 -28.38 -12.71
N LEU A 7 -2.90 -27.79 -11.52
CA LEU A 7 -3.29 -26.39 -11.35
C LEU A 7 -2.05 -25.52 -11.60
N ILE A 8 -2.11 -24.62 -12.57
CA ILE A 8 -1.05 -23.64 -12.82
C ILE A 8 -1.53 -22.31 -12.29
N MET A 9 -0.87 -21.80 -11.25
CA MET A 9 -1.06 -20.43 -10.81
C MET A 9 -0.32 -19.50 -11.78
N ALA A 10 -1.06 -18.89 -12.70
CA ALA A 10 -0.53 -17.89 -13.63
C ALA A 10 -0.51 -16.50 -12.96
N ARG A 11 0.69 -15.93 -12.75
CA ARG A 11 0.86 -14.52 -12.38
C ARG A 11 0.66 -13.62 -13.61
N ARG A 12 -0.01 -12.48 -13.42
CA ARG A 12 -0.37 -11.50 -14.47
C ARG A 12 0.82 -11.05 -15.33
N ILE A 13 0.59 -11.01 -16.64
CA ILE A 13 1.28 -10.16 -17.62
C ILE A 13 0.76 -8.72 -17.42
N GLN A 14 1.55 -7.85 -16.80
CA GLN A 14 1.49 -6.44 -17.17
C GLN A 14 2.51 -6.25 -18.29
N SER A 15 2.07 -5.60 -19.37
CA SER A 15 2.92 -5.02 -20.40
C SER A 15 3.72 -3.85 -19.81
N THR A 16 4.56 -4.11 -18.81
CA THR A 16 5.72 -3.27 -18.59
C THR A 16 6.83 -3.86 -19.45
N SER A 17 7.34 -3.03 -20.36
CA SER A 17 8.55 -3.29 -21.13
C SER A 17 9.55 -4.07 -20.28
N GLU A 18 10.19 -5.08 -20.86
CA GLU A 18 11.45 -5.61 -20.37
C GLU A 18 12.35 -4.45 -19.94
N ARG A 19 12.45 -4.22 -18.63
CA ARG A 19 13.50 -3.42 -18.05
C ARG A 19 13.90 -4.16 -16.80
N ASN A 20 15.05 -4.82 -16.92
CA ASN A 20 15.93 -5.27 -15.86
C ASN A 20 15.48 -4.71 -14.51
N GLY A 21 14.85 -5.56 -13.70
CA GLY A 21 14.65 -5.24 -12.30
C GLY A 21 16.03 -5.02 -11.70
N SER A 22 16.40 -3.75 -11.57
CA SER A 22 17.61 -3.33 -10.88
C SER A 22 17.56 -3.99 -9.51
N GLU A 23 18.55 -4.85 -9.23
CA GLU A 23 18.78 -5.43 -7.92
C GLU A 23 18.74 -4.31 -6.89
N CYS A 24 17.68 -4.26 -6.09
CA CYS A 24 17.61 -3.32 -4.98
C CYS A 24 18.48 -3.94 -3.88
N GLY A 25 19.69 -3.41 -3.72
CA GLY A 25 20.69 -3.85 -2.74
C GLY A 25 20.24 -3.63 -1.30
N TYR A 26 19.28 -4.43 -0.84
CA TYR A 26 18.98 -4.63 0.57
C TYR A 26 19.50 -6.01 0.98
N PRO A 27 20.23 -6.11 2.11
CA PRO A 27 20.81 -7.38 2.51
C PRO A 27 19.72 -8.42 2.74
N ASP A 28 19.94 -9.56 2.08
CA ASP A 28 19.16 -10.80 1.99
C ASP A 28 18.89 -11.49 3.36
N THR A 29 19.14 -10.80 4.47
CA THR A 29 19.34 -11.39 5.79
C THR A 29 18.03 -11.67 6.53
N TYR A 30 17.00 -10.82 6.43
CA TYR A 30 15.83 -10.97 7.33
C TYR A 30 14.86 -12.09 6.91
N MET A 31 14.59 -12.26 5.61
CA MET A 31 13.81 -13.41 5.13
C MET A 31 14.60 -14.72 5.27
N ARG A 32 15.93 -14.67 5.16
CA ARG A 32 16.79 -15.80 5.55
C ARG A 32 16.73 -16.10 7.04
N VAL A 33 16.57 -15.10 7.90
CA VAL A 33 16.39 -15.31 9.35
C VAL A 33 15.03 -15.92 9.65
N ILE A 34 13.95 -15.49 9.00
CA ILE A 34 12.62 -16.14 9.12
C ILE A 34 12.68 -17.57 8.58
N TYR A 35 13.34 -17.78 7.44
CA TYR A 35 13.63 -19.10 6.88
C TYR A 35 14.43 -19.96 7.87
N ASN A 36 15.51 -19.43 8.45
CA ASN A 36 16.34 -20.15 9.42
C ASN A 36 15.58 -20.39 10.75
N ALA A 37 14.71 -19.48 11.17
CA ALA A 37 13.87 -19.64 12.36
C ALA A 37 12.76 -20.69 12.13
N SER A 38 12.24 -20.81 10.92
CA SER A 38 11.33 -21.91 10.55
C SER A 38 12.07 -23.25 10.41
N ILE A 39 13.36 -23.26 10.04
CA ILE A 39 14.24 -24.44 10.18
C ILE A 39 14.40 -24.86 11.65
N LEU A 40 14.64 -23.89 12.55
CA LEU A 40 14.90 -24.16 13.97
C LEU A 40 13.66 -24.61 14.76
N SER A 41 12.45 -24.27 14.30
CA SER A 41 11.18 -24.60 14.97
C SER A 41 10.61 -25.98 14.59
N GLY A 42 11.37 -26.82 13.89
CA GLY A 42 11.06 -28.25 13.74
C GLY A 42 9.82 -28.57 12.88
N HIS A 43 9.31 -27.62 12.10
CA HIS A 43 8.26 -27.92 11.12
C HIS A 43 8.87 -28.78 10.00
N SER A 44 8.35 -29.99 9.84
CA SER A 44 8.71 -31.02 8.85
C SER A 44 8.54 -30.62 7.37
N LEU A 45 8.44 -29.33 7.07
CA LEU A 45 8.14 -28.76 5.75
C LEU A 45 9.35 -28.75 4.79
N ILE A 46 10.54 -29.20 5.23
CA ILE A 46 11.84 -28.85 4.63
C ILE A 46 12.51 -30.05 3.93
N HIS A 47 11.78 -30.72 3.04
CA HIS A 47 12.39 -31.62 2.04
C HIS A 47 12.14 -31.14 0.60
N GLN A 48 11.92 -29.84 0.41
CA GLN A 48 11.82 -29.27 -0.94
C GLN A 48 13.21 -28.96 -1.51
N SER A 49 13.36 -29.16 -2.83
CA SER A 49 14.61 -28.89 -3.53
C SER A 49 14.97 -27.40 -3.43
N ARG A 50 16.27 -27.07 -3.35
CA ARG A 50 16.77 -25.67 -3.32
C ARG A 50 16.17 -24.78 -4.42
N GLY A 51 15.77 -25.39 -5.55
CA GLY A 51 15.15 -24.68 -6.67
C GLY A 51 13.77 -24.08 -6.35
N LEU A 52 12.96 -24.69 -5.47
CA LEU A 52 11.62 -24.19 -5.14
C LEU A 52 11.68 -22.96 -4.24
N TRP A 53 12.57 -22.95 -3.25
CA TRP A 53 12.77 -21.80 -2.36
C TRP A 53 13.23 -20.55 -3.10
N ASN A 54 14.11 -20.70 -4.11
CA ASN A 54 14.57 -19.59 -4.93
C ASN A 54 13.45 -18.88 -5.70
N LYS A 55 12.35 -19.59 -5.99
CA LYS A 55 11.16 -19.05 -6.66
C LYS A 55 10.17 -18.42 -5.68
N LEU A 56 10.09 -18.92 -4.45
CA LEU A 56 9.14 -18.49 -3.44
C LEU A 56 9.62 -17.28 -2.62
N ILE A 57 10.92 -17.14 -2.40
CA ILE A 57 11.47 -16.04 -1.60
C ILE A 57 11.41 -14.74 -2.41
N PRO A 58 10.66 -13.72 -1.96
CA PRO A 58 10.57 -12.46 -2.67
C PRO A 58 11.88 -11.67 -2.64
N ARG A 59 12.22 -11.01 -3.74
CA ARG A 59 13.43 -10.17 -3.88
C ARG A 59 13.18 -8.70 -3.52
N TYR A 60 12.28 -8.45 -2.58
CA TYR A 60 11.96 -7.12 -2.07
C TYR A 60 11.90 -7.15 -0.54
N PRO A 61 12.16 -6.03 0.15
CA PRO A 61 12.16 -6.01 1.60
C PRO A 61 10.77 -6.31 2.18
N VAL A 62 10.75 -6.93 3.35
CA VAL A 62 9.52 -7.26 4.08
C VAL A 62 8.72 -5.99 4.32
N GLY A 63 7.41 -6.07 4.09
CA GLY A 63 6.51 -4.93 4.24
C GLY A 63 6.50 -3.96 3.06
N ALA A 64 7.30 -4.16 2.00
CA ALA A 64 7.14 -3.38 0.75
C ALA A 64 5.78 -3.62 0.07
N LYS A 65 5.17 -4.78 0.35
CA LYS A 65 3.81 -5.17 -0.04
C LYS A 65 3.07 -5.66 1.20
N GLN A 66 1.75 -5.63 1.13
CA GLN A 66 0.91 -6.20 2.20
C GLN A 66 1.28 -7.67 2.42
N ILE A 67 1.51 -8.03 3.69
CA ILE A 67 1.82 -9.41 4.07
C ILE A 67 0.52 -10.20 4.01
N ILE A 68 0.54 -11.29 3.25
CA ILE A 68 -0.57 -12.24 3.17
C ILE A 68 -0.21 -13.41 4.08
N VAL A 69 -1.10 -13.71 5.03
CA VAL A 69 -0.97 -14.86 5.92
C VAL A 69 -1.91 -15.94 5.41
N ASP A 70 -1.33 -17.02 4.90
CA ASP A 70 -2.06 -18.21 4.46
C ASP A 70 -1.37 -19.44 5.07
N PRO A 71 -2.04 -20.17 5.98
CA PRO A 71 -1.44 -21.32 6.65
C PRO A 71 -1.20 -22.52 5.71
N ASP A 72 -1.96 -22.62 4.62
CA ASP A 72 -1.97 -23.78 3.73
C ASP A 72 -1.22 -23.54 2.41
N TYR A 73 -0.88 -22.30 2.07
CA TYR A 73 -0.21 -21.97 0.83
C TYR A 73 1.12 -22.72 0.65
N LEU A 74 2.01 -22.68 1.65
CA LEU A 74 3.33 -23.33 1.55
C LEU A 74 3.24 -24.86 1.58
N SER A 75 2.31 -25.42 2.36
CA SER A 75 2.10 -26.88 2.44
C SER A 75 1.48 -27.44 1.15
N SER A 76 0.76 -26.61 0.38
CA SER A 76 0.17 -27.03 -0.90
C SER A 76 1.20 -27.54 -1.91
N PHE A 77 2.44 -27.03 -1.88
CA PHE A 77 3.52 -27.43 -2.78
C PHE A 77 4.09 -28.83 -2.47
N HIS A 78 3.72 -29.48 -1.36
CA HIS A 78 4.06 -30.88 -1.10
C HIS A 78 3.16 -31.87 -1.84
N ARG A 79 2.04 -31.40 -2.40
CA ARG A 79 1.13 -32.27 -3.16
C ARG A 79 1.74 -32.57 -4.53
N ALA A 80 1.73 -33.84 -4.91
CA ALA A 80 2.30 -34.30 -6.20
C ALA A 80 1.62 -33.69 -7.44
N ASN A 81 0.47 -33.05 -7.27
CA ASN A 81 -0.33 -32.44 -8.34
C ASN A 81 -0.25 -30.90 -8.33
N VAL A 82 0.72 -30.32 -7.62
CA VAL A 82 0.96 -28.87 -7.58
C VAL A 82 2.34 -28.58 -8.13
N LEU A 83 2.41 -27.68 -9.11
CA LEU A 83 3.65 -27.22 -9.73
C LEU A 83 3.75 -25.70 -9.66
N LEU A 84 4.90 -25.20 -9.23
CA LEU A 84 5.22 -23.77 -9.31
C LEU A 84 5.93 -23.45 -10.64
N GLU A 85 5.23 -22.73 -11.51
CA GLU A 85 5.76 -22.23 -12.78
C GLU A 85 5.94 -20.70 -12.71
N ASP A 86 7.17 -20.23 -12.89
CA ASP A 86 7.58 -18.82 -12.81
C ASP A 86 8.00 -18.25 -14.18
N THR A 87 7.97 -19.07 -15.23
CA THR A 87 8.26 -18.61 -16.60
C THR A 87 7.16 -17.66 -17.07
N PRO A 88 7.52 -16.49 -17.64
CA PRO A 88 6.53 -15.56 -18.16
C PRO A 88 5.63 -16.19 -19.22
N ILE A 89 4.34 -15.87 -19.15
CA ILE A 89 3.36 -16.33 -20.14
C ILE A 89 3.51 -15.48 -21.41
N LYS A 90 3.53 -16.14 -22.57
CA LYS A 90 3.52 -15.50 -23.89
C LYS A 90 2.11 -15.25 -24.39
N SER A 91 1.25 -16.27 -24.34
CA SER A 91 -0.15 -16.16 -24.74
C SER A 91 -0.99 -17.32 -24.22
N LEU A 92 -2.31 -17.12 -24.21
CA LEU A 92 -3.28 -18.20 -24.02
C LEU A 92 -3.62 -18.81 -25.37
N ALA A 93 -3.87 -20.11 -25.39
CA ALA A 93 -4.43 -20.85 -26.51
C ALA A 93 -5.61 -21.70 -26.02
N GLU A 94 -6.41 -22.22 -26.95
CA GLU A 94 -7.72 -22.83 -26.65
C GLU A 94 -7.70 -23.84 -25.49
N LYS A 95 -6.67 -24.69 -25.41
CA LYS A 95 -6.52 -25.74 -24.39
C LYS A 95 -5.14 -25.75 -23.72
N SER A 96 -4.44 -24.62 -23.75
CA SER A 96 -3.06 -24.56 -23.24
C SER A 96 -2.59 -23.13 -22.96
N VAL A 97 -1.59 -23.00 -22.09
CA VAL A 97 -0.82 -21.78 -21.88
C VAL A 97 0.53 -21.90 -22.60
N LYS A 98 0.88 -20.90 -23.40
CA LYS A 98 2.20 -20.83 -24.06
C LYS A 98 3.13 -19.97 -23.21
N LEU A 99 4.27 -20.53 -22.80
CA LEU A 99 5.29 -19.83 -22.03
C LEU A 99 6.29 -19.13 -22.98
N LYS A 100 7.02 -18.13 -22.47
CA LYS A 100 8.01 -17.37 -23.26
C LYS A 100 9.21 -18.21 -23.69
N ASP A 101 9.53 -19.27 -22.96
CA ASP A 101 10.60 -20.23 -23.31
C ASP A 101 10.19 -21.24 -24.39
N GLY A 102 8.96 -21.14 -24.91
CA GLY A 102 8.43 -22.01 -25.96
C GLY A 102 7.69 -23.24 -25.46
N ARG A 103 7.72 -23.55 -24.16
CA ARG A 103 6.93 -24.66 -23.60
C ARG A 103 5.43 -24.39 -23.73
N ILE A 104 4.68 -25.46 -24.00
CA ILE A 104 3.21 -25.44 -24.08
C ILE A 104 2.71 -26.28 -22.92
N VAL A 105 1.88 -25.69 -22.07
CA VAL A 105 1.31 -26.38 -20.92
C VAL A 105 -0.18 -26.57 -21.11
N PRO A 106 -0.66 -27.82 -21.32
CA PRO A 106 -2.08 -28.10 -21.45
C PRO A 106 -2.83 -27.77 -20.17
N VAL A 107 -3.98 -27.11 -20.29
CA VAL A 107 -4.85 -26.76 -19.17
C VAL A 107 -6.31 -26.88 -19.56
N ASP A 108 -7.14 -27.35 -18.64
CA ASP A 108 -8.60 -27.38 -18.80
C ASP A 108 -9.26 -26.10 -18.28
N VAL A 109 -8.65 -25.46 -17.27
CA VAL A 109 -9.18 -24.28 -16.59
C VAL A 109 -8.06 -23.29 -16.32
N VAL A 110 -8.33 -22.00 -16.54
CA VAL A 110 -7.44 -20.89 -16.19
C VAL A 110 -8.13 -20.01 -15.15
N VAL A 111 -7.47 -19.77 -14.03
CA VAL A 111 -7.95 -18.88 -12.96
C VAL A 111 -7.10 -17.61 -12.95
N PHE A 112 -7.73 -16.45 -13.10
CA PHE A 112 -7.05 -15.16 -13.07
C PHE A 112 -6.96 -14.61 -11.65
N ALA A 113 -5.86 -14.88 -10.96
CA ALA A 113 -5.51 -14.28 -9.67
C ALA A 113 -4.59 -13.04 -9.86
N THR A 114 -5.01 -12.10 -10.70
CA THR A 114 -4.16 -11.04 -11.29
C THR A 114 -4.17 -9.71 -10.52
N GLY A 115 -4.75 -9.68 -9.32
CA GLY A 115 -4.85 -8.50 -8.46
C GLY A 115 -5.87 -7.46 -8.95
N CYS A 116 -5.77 -6.23 -8.44
CA CYS A 116 -6.68 -5.13 -8.74
C CYS A 116 -5.93 -3.85 -9.15
N SER A 117 -6.62 -2.95 -9.85
CA SER A 117 -6.19 -1.56 -10.06
C SER A 117 -6.79 -0.69 -8.96
N LEU A 118 -6.01 0.28 -8.45
CA LEU A 118 -6.47 1.24 -7.45
C LEU A 118 -7.06 2.52 -8.09
N GLU A 119 -6.98 2.66 -9.41
CA GLU A 119 -7.54 3.81 -10.12
C GLU A 119 -9.02 3.56 -10.50
N PRO A 120 -9.96 4.44 -10.12
CA PRO A 120 -11.35 4.32 -10.54
C PRO A 120 -11.49 4.77 -12.00
N GLU A 121 -11.45 3.82 -12.94
CA GLU A 121 -11.45 4.09 -14.39
C GLU A 121 -12.75 4.70 -14.93
N GLN A 122 -13.86 4.63 -14.18
CA GLN A 122 -15.20 4.87 -14.75
C GLN A 122 -15.96 6.09 -14.20
N LEU A 123 -15.45 6.79 -13.18
CA LEU A 123 -16.18 7.88 -12.53
C LEU A 123 -15.79 9.25 -13.08
N VAL A 124 -16.72 9.92 -13.77
CA VAL A 124 -16.51 11.28 -14.29
C VAL A 124 -17.03 12.31 -13.30
N ILE A 125 -16.15 12.77 -12.40
CA ILE A 125 -16.44 13.88 -11.49
C ILE A 125 -15.95 15.18 -12.10
N LYS A 126 -16.84 16.19 -12.18
CA LYS A 126 -16.49 17.55 -12.59
C LYS A 126 -16.54 18.49 -11.39
N GLY A 127 -15.46 19.24 -11.19
CA GLY A 127 -15.34 20.28 -10.19
C GLY A 127 -15.70 21.65 -10.74
N ARG A 128 -15.18 22.68 -10.08
CA ARG A 128 -15.30 24.08 -10.52
C ARG A 128 -14.74 24.26 -11.93
N LYS A 129 -15.33 25.17 -12.69
CA LYS A 129 -14.93 25.50 -14.08
C LYS A 129 -14.96 24.30 -15.04
N GLY A 130 -15.71 23.24 -14.71
CA GLY A 130 -15.90 22.06 -15.58
C GLY A 130 -14.72 21.09 -15.65
N LYS A 131 -13.65 21.33 -14.88
CA LYS A 131 -12.47 20.47 -14.84
C LYS A 131 -12.81 19.10 -14.23
N THR A 132 -12.35 18.03 -14.87
CA THR A 132 -12.56 16.67 -14.36
C THR A 132 -11.52 16.31 -13.30
N ILE A 133 -11.89 15.42 -12.37
CA ILE A 133 -10.95 14.94 -11.34
C ILE A 133 -9.75 14.21 -11.95
N ARG A 134 -9.95 13.55 -13.10
CA ARG A 134 -8.87 12.90 -13.85
C ARG A 134 -7.87 13.92 -14.36
N GLN A 135 -8.34 14.98 -15.04
CA GLN A 135 -7.47 16.08 -15.48
C GLN A 135 -6.71 16.71 -14.31
N TYR A 136 -7.35 16.85 -13.14
CA TYR A 136 -6.67 17.33 -11.94
C TYR A 136 -5.54 16.39 -11.51
N PHE A 137 -5.79 15.08 -11.41
CA PHE A 137 -4.76 14.12 -11.04
C PHE A 137 -3.62 14.05 -12.06
N ASP A 138 -3.93 14.08 -13.36
CA ASP A 138 -2.92 14.06 -14.42
C ASP A 138 -1.99 15.28 -14.32
N GLU A 139 -2.53 16.49 -14.11
CA GLU A 139 -1.74 17.70 -13.90
C GLU A 139 -0.86 17.64 -12.64
N GLN A 140 -1.31 16.94 -11.60
CA GLN A 140 -0.54 16.76 -10.37
C GLN A 140 0.44 15.58 -10.45
N GLY A 141 0.46 14.80 -11.54
CA GLY A 141 1.26 13.58 -11.66
C GLY A 141 0.80 12.46 -10.71
N GLY A 142 -0.49 12.45 -10.36
CA GLY A 142 -1.14 11.48 -9.48
C GLY A 142 -2.12 12.15 -8.51
N PRO A 143 -2.98 11.35 -7.84
CA PRO A 143 -3.89 11.84 -6.81
C PRO A 143 -3.23 12.65 -5.68
N MET A 144 -3.70 13.89 -5.53
CA MET A 144 -3.25 14.83 -4.52
C MET A 144 -4.46 15.29 -3.71
N VAL A 145 -4.58 14.82 -2.47
CA VAL A 145 -5.77 15.02 -1.63
C VAL A 145 -5.36 15.26 -0.19
N TYR A 146 -6.14 16.01 0.57
CA TYR A 146 -5.96 16.13 2.02
C TYR A 146 -6.89 15.15 2.74
N LEU A 147 -6.32 14.13 3.38
CA LEU A 147 -7.02 13.10 4.18
C LEU A 147 -8.22 12.46 3.45
N GLY A 148 -8.19 12.45 2.12
CA GLY A 148 -9.30 11.98 1.27
C GLY A 148 -10.53 12.88 1.26
N CYS A 149 -10.58 13.99 2.01
CA CYS A 149 -11.81 14.79 2.18
C CYS A 149 -11.74 16.21 1.58
N ASN A 150 -10.58 16.62 1.04
CA ASN A 150 -10.43 17.94 0.44
C ASN A 150 -9.58 17.86 -0.84
N PHE A 151 -10.22 18.27 -1.93
CA PHE A 151 -9.73 18.23 -3.30
C PHE A 151 -9.73 19.67 -3.86
N PRO A 152 -8.58 20.25 -4.20
CA PRO A 152 -8.50 21.56 -4.85
C PRO A 152 -9.39 21.64 -6.09
N GLY A 153 -10.32 22.59 -6.11
CA GLY A 153 -11.30 22.74 -7.21
C GLY A 153 -12.53 21.82 -7.17
N PHE A 154 -12.62 20.86 -6.24
CA PHE A 154 -13.77 19.96 -6.08
C PHE A 154 -14.36 20.11 -4.66
N PRO A 155 -15.11 21.20 -4.40
CA PRO A 155 -15.70 21.42 -3.08
C PRO A 155 -16.70 20.32 -2.74
N ASN A 156 -16.86 20.05 -1.44
CA ASN A 156 -17.82 19.09 -0.90
C ASN A 156 -17.60 17.63 -1.36
N LEU A 157 -16.43 17.31 -1.92
CA LEU A 157 -16.06 15.96 -2.33
C LEU A 157 -15.21 15.28 -1.26
N CYS A 158 -15.59 14.06 -0.87
CA CYS A 158 -14.80 13.20 0.01
C CYS A 158 -14.71 11.78 -0.59
N TYR A 159 -13.52 11.19 -0.57
CA TYR A 159 -13.23 9.80 -0.90
C TYR A 159 -12.90 9.03 0.38
N ILE A 160 -13.70 8.01 0.65
CA ILE A 160 -13.47 7.05 1.73
C ILE A 160 -12.67 5.89 1.16
N ILE A 161 -11.58 5.48 1.82
CA ILE A 161 -10.59 4.55 1.26
C ILE A 161 -10.02 5.11 -0.06
N GLY A 162 -9.79 6.43 -0.07
CA GLY A 162 -9.19 7.11 -1.20
C GLY A 162 -7.68 6.98 -1.24
N THR A 163 -7.09 7.85 -2.04
CA THR A 163 -5.64 7.93 -2.21
C THR A 163 -4.96 8.47 -0.97
N ASN A 164 -3.77 7.95 -0.66
CA ASN A 164 -2.90 8.35 0.45
C ASN A 164 -3.48 8.15 1.87
N ALA A 165 -4.41 7.21 2.04
CA ALA A 165 -5.09 6.95 3.31
C ALA A 165 -4.72 5.61 3.94
N ALA A 166 -4.19 4.65 3.18
CA ALA A 166 -3.92 3.31 3.69
C ALA A 166 -2.64 3.28 4.51
N THR A 167 -2.73 2.88 5.78
CA THR A 167 -1.56 2.77 6.66
C THR A 167 -0.76 1.48 6.42
N GLY A 168 -1.39 0.43 5.89
CA GLY A 168 -0.76 -0.83 5.47
C GLY A 168 -0.38 -1.80 6.58
N HIS A 169 -0.49 -1.38 7.84
CA HIS A 169 -0.17 -2.18 9.04
C HIS A 169 -1.32 -2.23 10.05
N ALA A 170 -2.35 -1.40 9.87
CA ALA A 170 -3.57 -1.41 10.69
C ALA A 170 -4.76 -1.85 9.85
N SER A 171 -5.87 -2.15 10.53
CA SER A 171 -7.14 -2.43 9.87
C SER A 171 -7.58 -1.23 9.06
N LEU A 172 -7.86 -1.45 7.77
CA LEU A 172 -8.41 -0.42 6.89
C LEU A 172 -9.74 0.13 7.42
N LEU A 173 -10.49 -0.67 8.18
CA LEU A 173 -11.74 -0.24 8.82
C LEU A 173 -11.53 0.94 9.78
N PHE A 174 -10.39 0.98 10.47
CA PHE A 174 -10.06 2.09 11.36
C PHE A 174 -9.85 3.39 10.59
N ASP A 175 -9.13 3.32 9.46
CA ASP A 175 -8.91 4.46 8.58
C ASP A 175 -10.23 4.95 7.96
N ILE A 176 -11.14 4.03 7.58
CA ILE A 176 -12.50 4.32 7.12
C ILE A 176 -13.29 5.12 8.16
N GLU A 177 -13.35 4.64 9.39
CA GLU A 177 -14.12 5.28 10.45
C GLU A 177 -13.61 6.70 10.73
N ALA A 178 -12.29 6.88 10.75
CA ALA A 178 -11.66 8.18 10.91
C ALA A 178 -12.04 9.15 9.76
N GLN A 179 -12.01 8.68 8.52
CA GLN A 179 -12.41 9.50 7.36
C GLN A 179 -13.90 9.84 7.36
N ILE A 180 -14.77 8.88 7.72
CA ILE A 180 -16.22 9.13 7.81
C ILE A 180 -16.51 10.19 8.88
N GLN A 181 -15.87 10.11 10.04
CA GLN A 181 -16.02 11.12 11.09
C GLN A 181 -15.59 12.51 10.62
N LEU A 182 -14.50 12.61 9.86
CA LEU A 182 -14.05 13.87 9.25
C LEU A 182 -15.08 14.40 8.25
N ALA A 183 -15.54 13.54 7.32
CA ALA A 183 -16.50 13.90 6.28
C ALA A 183 -17.84 14.37 6.87
N VAL A 184 -18.36 13.71 7.91
CA VAL A 184 -19.59 14.13 8.61
C VAL A 184 -19.43 15.50 9.27
N GLN A 185 -18.27 15.77 9.91
CA GLN A 185 -18.00 17.07 10.50
C GLN A 185 -17.90 18.18 9.45
N LEU A 186 -17.31 17.88 8.28
CA LEU A 186 -17.23 18.80 7.13
C LEU A 186 -18.61 19.07 6.49
N ALA A 187 -19.48 18.05 6.41
CA ALA A 187 -20.81 18.17 5.83
C ALA A 187 -21.80 18.92 6.74
N ARG A 188 -21.64 18.82 8.07
CA ARG A 188 -22.55 19.43 9.07
C ARG A 188 -22.86 20.91 8.83
N PRO A 189 -21.91 21.84 8.65
CA PRO A 189 -22.23 23.25 8.40
C PRO A 189 -22.97 23.48 7.07
N ILE A 190 -22.76 22.62 6.07
CA ILE A 190 -23.48 22.70 4.79
C ILE A 190 -24.94 22.30 4.98
N ILE A 191 -25.18 21.17 5.64
CA ILE A 191 -26.53 20.66 5.93
C ILE A 191 -27.30 21.64 6.83
N GLN A 192 -26.61 22.32 7.75
CA GLN A 192 -27.20 23.37 8.61
C GLN A 192 -27.41 24.71 7.91
N GLY A 193 -27.05 24.86 6.63
CA GLY A 193 -27.15 26.11 5.89
C GLY A 193 -26.16 27.20 6.33
N LYS A 194 -25.18 26.87 7.17
CA LYS A 194 -24.16 27.81 7.68
C LYS A 194 -23.00 28.01 6.70
N ALA A 195 -22.82 27.10 5.75
CA ALA A 195 -21.82 27.20 4.69
C ALA A 195 -22.39 26.65 3.37
N ARG A 196 -21.93 27.17 2.23
CA ARG A 196 -22.28 26.62 0.91
C ARG A 196 -21.28 25.59 0.40
N SER A 197 -20.02 25.71 0.80
CA SER A 197 -18.96 24.81 0.38
C SER A 197 -17.86 24.69 1.42
N VAL A 198 -17.25 23.50 1.49
CA VAL A 198 -16.01 23.23 2.23
C VAL A 198 -14.92 22.82 1.25
N GLY A 199 -13.72 23.37 1.44
CA GLY A 199 -12.51 23.03 0.66
C GLY A 199 -11.49 24.16 0.63
N HIS A 200 -10.20 23.82 0.72
CA HIS A 200 -9.10 24.79 0.72
C HIS A 200 -7.89 24.26 -0.06
N GLU A 201 -7.42 25.04 -1.03
CA GLU A 201 -6.39 24.58 -1.98
C GLU A 201 -5.00 24.46 -1.33
N SER A 202 -4.58 25.46 -0.54
CA SER A 202 -3.22 25.49 0.03
C SER A 202 -2.89 24.32 0.97
N VAL A 203 -3.86 23.87 1.78
CA VAL A 203 -3.67 22.79 2.76
C VAL A 203 -3.34 21.46 2.08
N THR A 204 -3.86 21.25 0.87
CA THR A 204 -3.61 20.03 0.11
C THR A 204 -2.16 19.98 -0.38
N ASN A 205 -1.60 21.10 -0.80
CA ASN A 205 -0.25 21.16 -1.33
C ASN A 205 0.79 20.82 -0.26
N ASP A 206 0.72 21.50 0.89
CA ASP A 206 1.67 21.29 1.99
C ASP A 206 1.58 19.88 2.55
N TYR A 207 0.37 19.37 2.73
CA TYR A 207 0.14 18.01 3.19
C TYR A 207 0.71 16.97 2.23
N ASN A 208 0.49 17.14 0.92
CA ASN A 208 1.00 16.17 -0.06
C ASN A 208 2.52 16.27 -0.21
N LYS A 209 3.11 17.47 -0.11
CA LYS A 209 4.57 17.61 -0.05
C LYS A 209 5.15 16.84 1.13
N TRP A 210 4.65 17.09 2.33
CA TRP A 210 5.03 16.37 3.56
C TRP A 210 4.82 14.85 3.41
N LEU A 211 3.70 14.43 2.83
CA LEU A 211 3.37 13.02 2.64
C LEU A 211 4.37 12.34 1.70
N GLN A 212 4.64 12.93 0.53
CA GLN A 212 5.56 12.35 -0.44
C GLN A 212 7.01 12.33 0.09
N GLU A 213 7.45 13.38 0.79
CA GLU A 213 8.77 13.41 1.44
C GLU A 213 8.95 12.29 2.47
N ARG A 214 7.90 11.92 3.21
CA ARG A 214 7.97 10.82 4.18
C ARG A 214 7.82 9.45 3.54
N ILE A 215 7.00 9.31 2.50
CA ILE A 215 6.93 8.05 1.75
C ILE A 215 8.27 7.76 1.08
N ALA A 216 9.01 8.80 0.64
CA ALA A 216 10.34 8.71 0.03
C ALA A 216 11.34 7.85 0.82
N THR A 217 11.24 7.85 2.15
CA THR A 217 12.16 7.14 3.06
C THR A 217 11.60 5.81 3.58
N SER A 218 10.43 5.38 3.09
CA SER A 218 9.73 4.19 3.58
C SER A 218 9.97 2.95 2.72
N VAL A 219 9.68 1.78 3.29
CA VAL A 219 9.76 0.49 2.59
C VAL A 219 8.79 0.38 1.41
N TRP A 220 7.72 1.20 1.39
CA TRP A 220 6.70 1.21 0.35
C TRP A 220 7.23 1.65 -1.02
N LEU A 221 8.40 2.30 -1.06
CA LEU A 221 9.07 2.62 -2.32
C LEU A 221 10.12 1.60 -2.76
N ALA A 222 10.38 0.57 -1.95
CA ALA A 222 11.45 -0.37 -2.23
C ALA A 222 11.12 -1.38 -3.33
N CYS A 223 9.86 -1.46 -3.78
CA CYS A 223 9.42 -2.41 -4.80
C CYS A 223 8.24 -1.86 -5.62
N GLU A 224 8.22 -2.18 -6.92
CA GLU A 224 7.07 -1.94 -7.79
C GLU A 224 5.82 -2.69 -7.30
N SER A 225 4.72 -1.96 -7.20
CA SER A 225 3.45 -2.42 -6.62
C SER A 225 2.27 -1.64 -7.19
N CYS A 226 1.05 -2.11 -6.95
CA CYS A 226 -0.16 -1.38 -7.33
C CYS A 226 -0.36 -0.06 -6.56
N TYR A 227 0.53 0.29 -5.62
CA TYR A 227 0.47 1.56 -4.88
C TYR A 227 0.93 2.77 -5.69
N TYR A 228 1.53 2.54 -6.85
CA TYR A 228 1.99 3.57 -7.77
C TYR A 228 0.94 3.84 -8.86
N VAL A 229 0.90 5.07 -9.38
CA VAL A 229 -0.02 5.49 -10.47
C VAL A 229 0.05 4.54 -11.66
N ASP A 230 1.24 4.20 -12.12
CA ASP A 230 1.47 3.30 -13.27
C ASP A 230 2.03 1.92 -12.86
N GLY A 231 2.06 1.64 -11.56
CA GLY A 231 2.70 0.45 -11.01
C GLY A 231 4.23 0.50 -10.97
N THR A 232 4.87 1.56 -11.46
CA THR A 232 6.34 1.71 -11.52
C THR A 232 6.87 2.64 -10.45
N ARG A 233 8.13 2.43 -10.04
CA ARG A 233 8.78 3.24 -9.00
C ARG A 233 8.99 4.71 -9.40
N ASN A 234 8.84 5.05 -10.67
CA ASN A 234 9.08 6.40 -11.19
C ASN A 234 7.88 7.34 -11.02
N THR A 235 6.72 6.82 -10.61
CA THR A 235 5.53 7.63 -10.35
C THR A 235 5.29 7.80 -8.86
N LYS A 236 4.33 8.65 -8.50
CA LYS A 236 3.97 8.88 -7.09
C LYS A 236 3.34 7.62 -6.50
N ASN A 237 3.66 7.35 -5.23
CA ASN A 237 2.85 6.43 -4.44
C ASN A 237 1.57 7.16 -4.02
N ILE A 238 0.44 6.53 -4.29
CA ILE A 238 -0.90 7.12 -4.21
C ILE A 238 -1.80 6.37 -3.23
N ALA A 239 -1.32 5.28 -2.62
CA ALA A 239 -2.11 4.45 -1.72
C ALA A 239 -1.78 4.75 -0.25
N MET A 240 -0.50 4.94 0.06
CA MET A 240 0.00 4.82 1.42
C MET A 240 -0.02 6.12 2.22
N PHE A 241 -0.32 6.03 3.51
CA PHE A 241 -0.10 7.09 4.50
C PHE A 241 1.21 6.83 5.28
N PRO A 242 2.15 7.79 5.36
CA PRO A 242 3.49 7.57 5.92
C PRO A 242 3.56 7.78 7.44
N GLY A 243 2.73 7.06 8.20
CA GLY A 243 2.71 7.12 9.66
C GLY A 243 1.83 6.04 10.30
N PRO A 244 1.84 5.94 11.64
CA PRO A 244 0.98 5.01 12.35
C PRO A 244 -0.50 5.40 12.19
N ALA A 245 -1.40 4.41 12.27
CA ALA A 245 -2.84 4.66 12.18
C ALA A 245 -3.34 5.68 13.22
N THR A 246 -2.74 5.71 14.41
CA THR A 246 -3.06 6.72 15.43
C THR A 246 -2.76 8.16 14.98
N LEU A 247 -1.71 8.37 14.18
CA LEU A 247 -1.41 9.67 13.59
C LEU A 247 -2.45 10.03 12.52
N PHE A 248 -2.84 9.07 11.68
CA PHE A 248 -3.90 9.30 10.69
C PHE A 248 -5.21 9.70 11.36
N TRP A 249 -5.64 8.94 12.36
CA TRP A 249 -6.81 9.27 13.19
C TRP A 249 -6.68 10.65 13.83
N TRP A 250 -5.53 10.98 14.41
CA TRP A 250 -5.32 12.29 15.04
C TRP A 250 -5.52 13.45 14.06
N LEU A 251 -4.99 13.32 12.84
CA LEU A 251 -5.15 14.30 11.77
C LEU A 251 -6.61 14.39 11.29
N ALA A 252 -7.32 13.26 11.21
CA ALA A 252 -8.71 13.20 10.77
C ALA A 252 -9.74 13.53 11.88
N ARG A 253 -9.33 13.55 13.15
CA ARG A 253 -10.21 13.68 14.32
C ARG A 253 -11.08 14.94 14.29
N LYS A 254 -10.54 16.06 13.81
CA LYS A 254 -11.24 17.34 13.71
C LYS A 254 -10.88 18.05 12.41
N PRO A 255 -11.84 18.65 11.69
CA PRO A 255 -11.53 19.48 10.54
C PRO A 255 -10.69 20.68 10.95
N ARG A 256 -9.70 21.01 10.14
CA ARG A 256 -8.94 22.26 10.25
C ARG A 256 -9.71 23.34 9.48
N TRP A 257 -10.43 24.18 10.20
CA TRP A 257 -11.27 25.26 9.64
C TRP A 257 -10.50 26.54 9.36
N GLU A 258 -9.42 26.78 10.11
CA GLU A 258 -8.55 27.95 9.97
C GLU A 258 -7.24 27.57 9.25
N ILE A 259 -7.00 28.23 8.11
CA ILE A 259 -5.68 28.63 7.58
C ILE A 259 -4.86 27.56 6.84
N GLY A 260 -4.19 28.00 5.77
CA GLY A 260 -2.80 27.61 5.49
C GLY A 260 -1.89 27.92 6.69
N GLY A 261 -2.03 27.15 7.76
CA GLY A 261 -1.29 27.29 9.02
C GLY A 261 -0.04 26.42 8.99
N GLU A 262 0.95 26.84 8.22
CA GLU A 262 2.29 26.26 8.15
C GLU A 262 3.00 26.36 9.53
N LYS A 263 2.83 27.50 10.22
CA LYS A 263 3.43 27.75 11.55
C LYS A 263 2.92 26.81 12.65
N GLU A 264 1.63 26.54 12.69
CA GLU A 264 1.05 25.74 13.78
C GLU A 264 1.33 24.24 13.62
N ALA A 265 1.46 23.75 12.37
CA ALA A 265 1.88 22.37 12.10
C ALA A 265 3.36 22.15 12.42
N GLU A 266 4.22 23.13 12.13
CA GLU A 266 5.65 23.09 12.44
C GLU A 266 5.91 23.19 13.95
N GLU A 267 5.23 24.10 14.66
CA GLU A 267 5.30 24.21 16.13
C GLU A 267 4.78 22.95 16.83
N ARG A 268 3.75 22.32 16.27
CA ARG A 268 3.16 21.09 16.81
C ARG A 268 3.99 19.84 16.48
N TRP A 269 4.69 19.82 15.35
CA TRP A 269 5.70 18.79 15.08
C TRP A 269 6.91 18.92 16.00
N LYS A 270 7.36 20.17 16.27
CA LYS A 270 8.39 20.46 17.28
C LYS A 270 7.94 20.02 18.67
N SER A 271 6.68 20.21 19.03
CA SER A 271 6.14 19.75 20.33
C SER A 271 6.00 18.23 20.42
N VAL A 272 5.66 17.53 19.32
CA VAL A 272 5.63 16.06 19.27
C VAL A 272 7.05 15.46 19.31
N LYS A 273 8.03 16.07 18.62
CA LYS A 273 9.46 15.69 18.76
C LYS A 273 9.97 15.92 20.19
N GLY A 274 9.61 17.05 20.80
CA GLY A 274 9.98 17.38 22.18
C GLY A 274 9.34 16.44 23.20
N ALA A 275 8.05 16.12 23.04
CA ALA A 275 7.32 15.19 23.89
C ALA A 275 7.81 13.75 23.75
N GLY A 276 8.25 13.34 22.55
CA GLY A 276 8.91 12.04 22.35
C GLY A 276 10.23 11.93 23.12
N LEU A 277 11.03 13.02 23.18
CA LEU A 277 12.27 13.06 23.95
C LEU A 277 12.01 13.03 25.46
N VAL A 278 11.02 13.80 25.93
CA VAL A 278 10.61 13.84 27.34
C VAL A 278 9.98 12.52 27.78
N GLY A 279 9.17 11.89 26.91
CA GLY A 279 8.60 10.57 27.14
C GLY A 279 9.67 9.50 27.30
N VAL A 280 10.66 9.46 26.40
CA VAL A 280 11.79 8.51 26.47
C VAL A 280 12.65 8.77 27.72
N LEU A 281 12.93 10.03 28.07
CA LEU A 281 13.67 10.40 29.28
C LEU A 281 12.91 10.04 30.56
N SER A 282 11.61 10.28 30.62
CA SER A 282 10.79 9.95 31.79
C SER A 282 10.66 8.44 32.00
N VAL A 283 10.56 7.65 30.92
CA VAL A 283 10.61 6.19 31.01
C VAL A 283 12.00 5.72 31.46
N LEU A 284 13.09 6.29 30.96
CA LEU A 284 14.46 5.96 31.40
C LEU A 284 14.71 6.33 32.87
N VAL A 285 14.20 7.47 33.34
CA VAL A 285 14.34 7.90 34.75
C VAL A 285 13.55 6.98 35.67
N VAL A 286 12.33 6.58 35.29
CA VAL A 286 11.54 5.61 36.06
C VAL A 286 12.21 4.23 36.04
N TRP A 287 12.77 3.81 34.91
CA TRP A 287 13.48 2.52 34.78
C TRP A 287 14.77 2.49 35.60
N LEU A 288 15.55 3.59 35.60
CA LEU A 288 16.74 3.73 36.43
C LEU A 288 16.37 3.81 37.92
N ALA A 289 15.29 4.50 38.30
CA ALA A 289 14.82 4.55 39.68
C ALA A 289 14.36 3.17 40.20
N TRP A 290 13.84 2.31 39.32
CA TRP A 290 13.45 0.93 39.64
C TRP A 290 14.64 -0.05 39.68
N ALA A 291 15.77 0.28 39.05
CA ALA A 291 16.97 -0.56 39.03
C ALA A 291 17.89 -0.39 40.25
N PHE A 292 17.61 0.59 41.12
CA PHE A 292 18.39 0.90 42.33
C PHE A 292 17.58 0.74 43.64
N TYR A 293 16.42 0.08 43.58
CA TYR A 293 15.67 -0.45 44.71
C TYR A 293 15.52 -1.96 44.56
#